data_AF-A0A1H0KR41-F1
#
_entry.id   AF-A0A1H0KR41-F1
#
_cell.length_a   1.000
_cell.length_b   1.000
_cell.length_c   1.000
_cell.angle_alpha   90.00
_cell.angle_beta   90.00
_cell.angle_gamma   90.00
#
_symmetry.space_group_name_H-M   'P 1'
#
loop_
_entity.id
_entity.type
_entity.pdbx_description
1 polymer ?
#
loop_
_entity_poly.entity_id
_entity_poly.type
_entity_poly.pdbx_seq_one_letter_code
_entity_poly.pdbx_strand_id
1 'polypeptide(L)'
;MSHFERTPVAVELLLQEYFDLFAFARTTEWLRMANQIAGRALFRWSTRSRDSAPVRASNGMRVTPDGALQTAPTADLLILCDATGSRPADHTQGANILEALLRLIARHDGEKLAGEVGTALRYGQAAQLH
;
A
#
# COMPACT_ATOMS: atom_id res chain seq x y z
N MET A 1 -30.87 9.10 8.76
CA MET A 1 -29.57 9.65 8.33
C MET A 1 -28.83 8.54 7.58
N SER A 2 -28.83 8.58 6.24
CA SER A 2 -28.07 7.61 5.44
C SER A 2 -26.58 7.93 5.60
N HIS A 3 -25.85 7.10 6.33
CA HIS A 3 -24.39 7.12 6.30
C HIS A 3 -24.01 6.66 4.88
N PHE A 4 -23.58 7.59 4.01
CA PHE A 4 -22.95 7.21 2.76
C PHE A 4 -21.64 6.52 3.12
N GLU A 5 -21.64 5.19 3.18
CA GLU A 5 -20.42 4.41 3.31
C GLU A 5 -19.56 4.70 2.08
N ARG A 6 -18.47 5.43 2.30
CA ARG A 6 -17.53 5.75 1.24
C ARG A 6 -16.81 4.49 0.80
N THR A 7 -16.80 4.27 -0.51
CA THR A 7 -16.06 3.17 -1.13
C THR A 7 -14.57 3.28 -0.76
N PRO A 8 -13.96 2.24 -0.18
CA PRO A 8 -12.53 2.24 0.11
C PRO A 8 -11.67 2.52 -1.14
N VAL A 9 -10.48 3.07 -0.96
CA VAL A 9 -9.49 3.28 -2.02
C VAL A 9 -8.89 1.93 -2.42
N ALA A 10 -8.90 1.61 -3.71
CA ALA A 10 -8.33 0.39 -4.26
C ALA A 10 -6.82 0.55 -4.53
N VAL A 11 -6.01 -0.29 -3.88
CA VAL A 11 -4.55 -0.30 -4.00
C VAL A 11 -4.09 -1.62 -4.61
N GLU A 12 -3.24 -1.58 -5.63
CA GLU A 12 -2.62 -2.76 -6.21
C GLU A 12 -1.13 -2.77 -5.88
N LEU A 13 -0.60 -3.88 -5.37
CA LEU A 13 0.83 -4.07 -5.10
C LEU A 13 1.43 -4.97 -6.17
N LEU A 14 2.17 -4.39 -7.11
CA LEU A 14 2.88 -5.12 -8.16
C LEU A 14 4.20 -5.67 -7.63
N LEU A 15 4.28 -6.98 -7.47
CA LEU A 15 5.46 -7.70 -7.04
C LEU A 15 6.38 -7.97 -8.23
N GLN A 16 7.61 -7.44 -8.19
CA GLN A 16 8.66 -7.78 -9.14
C GLN A 16 9.55 -8.91 -8.61
N GLU A 17 10.21 -9.64 -9.50
CA GLU A 17 11.24 -10.59 -9.08
C GLU A 17 12.30 -9.91 -8.21
N TYR A 18 12.72 -10.61 -7.15
CA TYR A 18 13.63 -10.14 -6.10
C TYR A 18 13.17 -8.89 -5.33
N PHE A 19 11.85 -8.66 -5.21
CA PHE A 19 11.34 -7.54 -4.41
C PHE A 19 11.76 -7.62 -2.93
N ASP A 20 11.89 -6.47 -2.28
CA ASP A 20 12.15 -6.40 -0.84
C ASP A 20 10.92 -6.83 -0.03
N LEU A 21 11.01 -8.02 0.60
CA LEU A 21 9.95 -8.58 1.43
C LEU A 21 9.60 -7.69 2.62
N PHE A 22 10.60 -7.03 3.22
CA PHE A 22 10.38 -6.19 4.39
C PHE A 22 9.66 -4.89 4.00
N ALA A 23 10.03 -4.28 2.87
CA ALA A 23 9.31 -3.12 2.34
C ALA A 23 7.85 -3.45 1.96
N PHE A 24 7.62 -4.63 1.36
CA PHE A 24 6.29 -5.13 1.05
C PHE A 24 5.45 -5.34 2.33
N ALA A 25 6.00 -6.05 3.32
CA ALA A 25 5.32 -6.31 4.59
C ALA A 25 4.98 -5.00 5.33
N ARG A 26 5.91 -4.04 5.36
CA ARG A 26 5.66 -2.72 5.94
C ARG A 26 4.52 -1.99 5.24
N THR A 27 4.50 -2.03 3.91
CA THR A 27 3.45 -1.36 3.11
C THR A 27 2.07 -1.93 3.43
N THR A 28 1.93 -3.25 3.44
CA THR A 28 0.65 -3.91 3.78
C THR A 28 0.24 -3.64 5.22
N GLU A 29 1.19 -3.60 6.15
CA GLU A 29 0.92 -3.25 7.54
C GLU A 29 0.44 -1.80 7.71
N TRP A 30 1.02 -0.86 6.96
CA TRP A 30 0.56 0.54 6.98
C TRP A 30 -0.88 0.68 6.49
N LEU A 31 -1.27 -0.03 5.43
CA LEU A 31 -2.67 -0.04 4.96
C LEU A 31 -3.61 -0.60 6.04
N ARG A 32 -3.21 -1.69 6.70
CA ARG A 32 -3.95 -2.30 7.81
C ARG A 32 -4.10 -1.35 9.00
N MET A 33 -3.01 -0.68 9.40
CA MET A 33 -3.01 0.30 10.49
C MET A 33 -3.88 1.51 10.16
N ALA A 34 -3.83 2.03 8.92
CA ALA A 34 -4.69 3.12 8.50
C ALA A 34 -6.18 2.74 8.62
N ASN A 35 -6.55 1.55 8.15
CA ASN A 35 -7.91 1.02 8.33
C ASN A 35 -8.31 0.90 9.81
N GLN A 36 -7.39 0.41 10.65
CA GLN A 36 -7.62 0.27 12.09
C GLN A 36 -7.86 1.62 12.77
N ILE A 37 -7.02 2.62 12.47
CA ILE A 37 -7.13 3.98 13.03
C ILE A 37 -8.43 4.65 12.60
N ALA A 38 -8.83 4.48 11.34
CA ALA A 38 -10.07 5.03 10.83
C ALA A 38 -11.34 4.31 11.35
N GLY A 39 -11.19 3.14 11.98
CA GLY A 39 -12.31 2.31 12.42
C GLY A 39 -13.15 1.74 11.27
N ARG A 40 -12.66 1.80 10.03
CA ARG A 40 -13.31 1.31 8.81
C ARG A 40 -12.30 1.03 7.71
N ALA A 41 -12.72 0.38 6.62
CA ALA A 41 -11.87 0.22 5.44
C ALA A 41 -11.66 1.56 4.72
N LEU A 42 -10.48 2.18 4.91
CA LEU A 42 -9.98 3.26 4.06
C LEU A 42 -9.41 2.71 2.76
N PHE A 43 -8.70 1.60 2.86
CA PHE A 43 -8.03 0.93 1.76
C PHE A 43 -8.51 -0.51 1.64
N ARG A 44 -8.59 -0.99 0.42
CA ARG A 44 -8.60 -2.42 0.06
C ARG A 44 -7.46 -2.66 -0.91
N TRP A 45 -6.77 -3.79 -0.77
CA TRP A 45 -5.60 -4.05 -1.60
C TRP A 45 -5.51 -5.49 -2.08
N SER A 46 -4.77 -5.67 -3.16
CA SER A 46 -4.44 -6.97 -3.72
C SER A 46 -3.01 -6.99 -4.25
N THR A 47 -2.43 -8.17 -4.29
CA THR A 47 -1.10 -8.42 -4.84
C THR A 47 -1.21 -8.84 -6.31
N ARG A 48 -0.32 -8.29 -7.13
CA ARG A 48 -0.26 -8.57 -8.56
C ARG A 48 1.13 -9.01 -8.96
N SER A 49 1.21 -9.89 -9.94
CA SER A 49 2.44 -10.13 -10.70
C SER A 49 2.18 -9.93 -12.19
N ARG A 50 3.21 -10.12 -13.01
CA ARG A 50 3.10 -10.03 -14.47
C ARG A 50 2.21 -11.11 -15.07
N ASP A 51 2.09 -12.27 -14.44
CA ASP A 51 1.49 -13.48 -15.05
C ASP A 51 0.74 -14.37 -14.04
N SER A 52 0.48 -13.88 -12.82
CA SER A 52 -0.05 -14.63 -11.67
C SER A 52 0.87 -15.73 -11.11
N ALA A 53 2.09 -15.89 -11.62
CA ALA A 53 3.02 -16.87 -11.05
C ALA A 53 3.58 -16.39 -9.70
N PRO A 54 3.98 -17.32 -8.79
CA PRO A 54 4.65 -16.96 -7.56
C PRO A 54 5.95 -16.19 -7.79
N VAL A 55 6.07 -15.03 -7.14
CA VAL A 55 7.20 -14.12 -7.28
C VAL A 55 8.18 -14.34 -6.12
N ARG A 56 9.47 -14.47 -6.42
CA ARG A 56 10.50 -14.61 -5.39
C ARG A 56 10.86 -13.25 -4.81
N ALA A 57 10.93 -13.17 -3.49
CA ALA A 57 11.44 -12.02 -2.77
C ALA A 57 12.97 -12.10 -2.59
N SER A 58 13.60 -10.98 -2.22
CA SER A 58 15.06 -10.85 -2.06
C SER A 58 15.68 -11.88 -1.08
N ASN A 59 14.90 -12.37 -0.11
CA ASN A 59 15.33 -13.39 0.86
C ASN A 59 15.10 -14.84 0.40
N GLY A 60 14.66 -15.05 -0.85
CA GLY A 60 14.45 -16.36 -1.45
C GLY A 60 13.06 -16.97 -1.22
N MET A 61 12.22 -16.40 -0.34
CA MET A 61 10.82 -16.81 -0.18
C MET A 61 10.02 -16.52 -1.46
N ARG A 62 8.93 -17.26 -1.67
CA ARG A 62 8.00 -17.01 -2.79
C ARG A 62 6.66 -16.54 -2.24
N VAL A 63 6.11 -15.51 -2.85
CA VAL A 63 4.76 -15.01 -2.58
C VAL A 63 3.87 -15.31 -3.78
N THR A 64 2.75 -15.97 -3.54
CA THR A 64 1.72 -16.21 -4.55
C THR A 64 0.83 -14.96 -4.64
N PRO A 65 0.79 -14.26 -5.79
CA PRO A 65 -0.03 -13.07 -5.96
C PRO A 65 -1.52 -13.43 -6.10
N ASP A 66 -2.40 -12.47 -5.78
CA ASP A 66 -3.85 -12.61 -5.96
C ASP A 66 -4.27 -12.63 -7.44
N GLY A 67 -3.42 -12.18 -8.36
CA GLY A 67 -3.64 -12.30 -9.80
C GLY A 67 -2.61 -11.59 -10.67
N ALA A 68 -2.88 -11.52 -11.98
CA ALA A 68 -2.05 -10.82 -12.95
C ALA A 68 -2.45 -9.34 -13.03
N LEU A 69 -1.47 -8.46 -13.26
CA LEU A 69 -1.70 -7.03 -13.42
C LEU A 69 -2.63 -6.71 -14.61
N GLN A 70 -2.53 -7.47 -15.70
CA GLN A 70 -3.31 -7.30 -16.92
C GLN A 70 -4.79 -7.60 -16.71
N THR A 71 -5.12 -8.38 -15.67
CA THR A 71 -6.49 -8.70 -15.25
C THR A 71 -6.94 -7.86 -14.06
N ALA A 72 -6.10 -6.93 -13.57
CA ALA A 72 -6.45 -6.14 -12.41
C ALA A 72 -7.57 -5.15 -12.76
N PRO A 73 -8.55 -4.94 -11.84
CA PRO A 73 -9.50 -3.85 -11.97
C PRO A 73 -8.76 -2.50 -11.89
N THR A 74 -9.44 -1.41 -12.28
CA THR A 74 -8.89 -0.07 -12.12
C THR A 74 -8.57 0.20 -10.65
N ALA A 75 -7.32 0.55 -10.38
CA ALA A 75 -6.83 0.91 -9.05
C ALA A 75 -6.73 2.43 -8.90
N ASP A 76 -6.99 2.93 -7.69
CA ASP A 76 -6.75 4.32 -7.33
C ASP A 76 -5.25 4.59 -7.09
N LEU A 77 -4.51 3.55 -6.70
CA LEU A 77 -3.06 3.59 -6.50
C LEU A 77 -2.42 2.25 -6.89
N LEU A 78 -1.38 2.31 -7.73
CA LEU A 78 -0.49 1.19 -7.98
C LEU A 78 0.83 1.41 -7.24
N ILE A 79 1.23 0.44 -6.42
CA ILE A 79 2.50 0.40 -5.71
C ILE A 79 3.40 -0.64 -6.39
N LEU A 80 4.58 -0.22 -6.84
CA LEU A 80 5.63 -1.11 -7.30
C LEU A 80 6.44 -1.61 -6.10
N CYS A 81 6.56 -2.91 -5.95
CA CYS A 81 7.46 -3.58 -5.02
C CYS A 81 8.63 -4.18 -5.80
N ASP A 82 9.82 -3.65 -5.59
CA ASP A 82 11.05 -4.05 -6.26
C ASP A 82 12.20 -4.22 -5.25
N ALA A 83 13.40 -4.56 -5.73
CA ALA A 83 14.55 -4.80 -4.87
C ALA A 83 15.01 -3.56 -4.07
N THR A 84 14.55 -2.37 -4.44
CA THR A 84 14.89 -1.10 -3.78
C THR A 84 13.83 -0.64 -2.77
N GLY A 85 12.71 -1.37 -2.69
CA GLY A 85 11.65 -1.13 -1.71
C GLY A 85 10.27 -1.12 -2.34
N SER A 86 9.42 -0.23 -1.86
CA SER A 86 8.06 -0.06 -2.40
C SER A 86 7.81 1.42 -2.67
N ARG A 87 7.22 1.73 -3.84
CA ARG A 87 6.95 3.10 -4.29
C ARG A 87 5.68 3.19 -5.14
N PRO A 88 4.99 4.33 -5.17
CA PRO A 88 3.96 4.59 -6.18
C PRO A 88 4.51 4.41 -7.60
N ALA A 89 3.67 3.92 -8.51
CA ALA A 89 4.04 3.71 -9.91
C ALA A 89 4.01 4.99 -10.76
N ASP A 90 3.34 6.07 -10.29
CA ASP A 90 3.38 7.35 -10.99
C ASP A 90 4.81 7.91 -10.96
N HIS A 91 5.31 8.37 -12.11
CA HIS A 91 6.69 8.81 -12.29
C HIS A 91 7.04 10.12 -11.57
N THR A 92 6.27 10.51 -10.55
CA THR A 92 6.61 11.62 -9.65
C THR A 92 7.81 11.16 -8.81
N GLN A 93 9.02 11.31 -9.37
CA GLN A 93 10.26 10.96 -8.71
C GLN A 93 10.27 11.55 -7.29
N GLY A 94 10.33 10.67 -6.29
CA GLY A 94 10.40 11.06 -4.88
C GLY A 94 9.10 10.93 -4.06
N ALA A 95 7.97 10.51 -4.65
CA ALA A 95 6.77 10.25 -3.84
C ALA A 95 6.97 9.01 -2.95
N ASN A 96 7.21 9.22 -1.66
CA ASN A 96 7.18 8.17 -0.64
C ASN A 96 5.75 7.59 -0.56
N ILE A 97 5.62 6.27 -0.42
CA ILE A 97 4.33 5.60 -0.18
C ILE A 97 3.53 6.28 0.91
N LEU A 98 4.17 6.62 2.03
CA LEU A 98 3.48 7.27 3.14
C LEU A 98 2.79 8.55 2.67
N GLU A 99 3.50 9.41 1.93
CA GLU A 99 2.93 10.65 1.41
C GLU A 99 1.80 10.39 0.42
N ALA A 100 1.95 9.39 -0.46
CA ALA A 100 0.89 9.03 -1.40
C ALA A 100 -0.39 8.58 -0.68
N LEU A 101 -0.26 7.74 0.36
CA LEU A 101 -1.37 7.30 1.19
C LEU A 101 -2.01 8.46 1.95
N LEU A 102 -1.22 9.33 2.57
CA LEU A 102 -1.74 10.49 3.31
C LEU A 102 -2.47 11.46 2.39
N ARG A 103 -1.97 11.70 1.18
CA ARG A 103 -2.65 12.52 0.17
C ARG A 103 -3.98 11.92 -0.26
N LEU A 104 -4.06 10.58 -0.41
CA LEU A 104 -5.32 9.90 -0.69
C LEU A 104 -6.31 10.06 0.47
N ILE A 105 -5.88 9.85 1.71
CA ILE A 105 -6.73 10.04 2.90
C ILE A 105 -7.20 11.50 2.98
N ALA A 106 -6.32 12.48 2.78
CA ALA A 106 -6.68 13.90 2.83
C ALA A 106 -7.74 14.26 1.78
N ARG A 107 -7.57 13.78 0.54
CA ARG A 107 -8.53 14.03 -0.56
C ARG A 107 -9.89 13.38 -0.31
N HIS A 108 -9.90 12.15 0.18
CA HIS A 108 -11.14 11.41 0.35
C HIS A 108 -11.83 11.74 1.68
N ASP A 109 -11.08 11.82 2.77
CA ASP A 109 -11.57 11.78 4.16
C ASP A 109 -11.13 12.95 5.05
N GLY A 110 -10.31 13.85 4.51
CA GLY A 110 -9.94 15.12 5.13
C GLY A 110 -8.60 15.09 5.88
N GLU A 111 -8.04 16.29 6.03
CA GLU A 111 -6.69 16.50 6.58
C GLU A 111 -6.52 16.00 8.02
N LYS A 112 -7.57 16.05 8.83
CA LYS A 112 -7.51 15.60 10.22
C LYS A 112 -7.15 14.11 10.32
N LEU A 113 -7.86 13.26 9.58
CA LEU A 113 -7.61 11.82 9.59
C LEU A 113 -6.25 11.48 8.98
N ALA A 114 -5.85 12.20 7.92
CA ALA A 114 -4.51 12.07 7.35
C ALA A 114 -3.41 12.41 8.38
N GLY A 115 -3.62 13.44 9.20
CA GLY A 115 -2.70 13.79 10.29
C GLY A 115 -2.57 12.71 11.36
N GLU A 116 -3.69 12.14 11.81
CA GLU A 116 -3.73 11.06 12.81
C GLU A 116 -3.01 9.80 12.31
N VAL A 117 -3.39 9.31 11.11
CA VAL A 117 -2.75 8.15 10.48
C VAL A 117 -1.26 8.42 10.23
N GLY A 118 -0.93 9.59 9.70
CA GLY A 118 0.45 9.97 9.40
C GLY A 118 1.33 10.05 10.64
N THR A 119 0.78 10.43 11.79
CA THR A 119 1.51 10.44 13.06
C THR A 119 1.82 9.01 13.50
N ALA A 120 0.80 8.15 13.52
CA ALA A 120 0.96 6.76 13.95
C ALA A 120 1.95 5.96 13.09
N LEU A 121 1.88 6.09 11.76
CA LEU A 121 2.76 5.35 10.85
C LEU A 121 4.23 5.79 10.97
N ARG A 122 4.50 7.09 11.17
CA ARG A 122 5.87 7.60 11.37
C ARG A 122 6.47 7.10 12.68
N TYR A 123 5.70 7.05 13.77
CA TYR A 123 6.16 6.47 15.03
C TYR A 123 6.46 4.98 14.90
N GLY A 124 5.60 4.22 14.22
CA GLY A 124 5.84 2.79 13.96
C GLY A 124 7.12 2.53 13.17
N GLN A 125 7.46 3.39 12.21
CA GLN A 125 8.71 3.30 11.45
C GLN A 125 9.94 3.61 12.31
N ALA A 126 9.88 4.62 13.19
CA ALA A 126 10.99 4.97 14.07
C ALA A 126 11.31 3.85 15.09
N ALA A 127 10.29 3.14 15.57
CA ALA A 127 10.44 2.05 16.54
C ALA A 127 11.12 0.78 15.96
N GLN A 128 11.18 0.63 14.63
CA GLN A 128 11.80 -0.53 13.96
C GLN A 128 13.30 -0.33 13.64
N LEU A 129 13.85 0.86 13.91
CA LEU A 129 15.26 1.20 13.66
C LEU A 129 16.12 1.14 14.94
N HIS A 130 15.58 0.61 16.04
CA HIS A 130 16.24 0.40 17.33
C HIS A 130 16.20 -1.07 17.72
#